data_AF-A0A1F9PC60-F1
#
_entry.id   AF-A0A1F9PC60-F1
#
_cell.length_a   1.000
_cell.length_b   1.000
_cell.length_c   1.000
_cell.angle_alpha   90.00
_cell.angle_beta   90.00
_cell.angle_gamma   90.00
#
_symmetry.space_group_name_H-M   'P 1'
#
loop_
_entity.id
_entity.type
_entity.pdbx_description
1 polymer ?
#
loop_
_entity_poly.entity_id
_entity_poly.type
_entity_poly.pdbx_seq_one_letter_code
_entity_poly.pdbx_strand_id
1 'polypeptide(L)'
;MAHVIAVCISENKGERKKPVDAVELRENHGIVGDAHAGEWHRQVSLLAQESIDKMRKLGLDVNAGDFAENLTTRGIELVSLPIGTRLQVGPTLLEVTQIGKECHTRCAIYYQAGDCVMPKEGIFAKVITGGMIRPGDEVVTV
;
A
#
# COMPACT_ATOMS: atom_id res chain seq x y z
N MET A 1 17.36 2.50 -7.03
CA MET A 1 16.11 3.07 -7.59
C MET A 1 14.95 2.53 -6.78
N ALA A 2 13.88 3.32 -6.64
CA ALA A 2 12.73 2.88 -5.88
C ALA A 2 11.97 1.80 -6.65
N HIS A 3 11.44 0.80 -5.93
CA HIS A 3 10.78 -0.35 -6.54
C HIS A 3 9.75 -0.98 -5.61
N VAL A 4 8.87 -1.80 -6.17
CA VAL A 4 7.92 -2.63 -5.44
C VAL A 4 8.64 -3.84 -4.86
N ILE A 5 8.50 -4.06 -3.56
CA ILE A 5 8.99 -5.26 -2.86
C ILE A 5 7.95 -6.36 -2.88
N ALA A 6 6.68 -6.01 -2.71
CA ALA A 6 5.57 -6.95 -2.66
C ALA A 6 4.28 -6.30 -3.13
N VAL A 7 3.40 -7.12 -3.70
CA VAL A 7 2.01 -6.78 -3.98
C VAL A 7 1.11 -7.72 -3.20
N CYS A 8 0.11 -7.17 -2.53
CA CYS A 8 -0.68 -7.87 -1.53
C CYS A 8 -2.18 -7.58 -1.71
N ILE A 9 -3.01 -8.61 -1.52
CA ILE A 9 -4.47 -8.50 -1.58
C ILE A 9 -5.14 -9.17 -0.38
N SER A 10 -6.38 -8.78 -0.09
CA SER A 10 -7.26 -9.50 0.84
C SER A 10 -8.66 -9.63 0.23
N GLU A 11 -9.31 -10.78 0.41
CA GLU A 11 -10.67 -11.01 -0.09
C GLU A 11 -11.72 -10.29 0.76
N ASN A 12 -11.49 -10.16 2.08
CA ASN A 12 -12.37 -9.46 3.00
C ASN A 12 -11.72 -8.23 3.64
N LYS A 13 -12.56 -7.33 4.16
CA LYS A 13 -12.13 -6.16 4.94
C LYS A 13 -11.79 -6.58 6.37
N GLY A 14 -10.79 -5.93 6.97
CA GLY A 14 -10.37 -6.18 8.35
C GLY A 14 -9.37 -7.33 8.52
N GLU A 15 -9.12 -8.09 7.46
CA GLU A 15 -8.09 -9.12 7.39
C GLU A 15 -6.74 -8.54 6.95
N ARG A 16 -5.68 -9.31 7.15
CA ARG A 16 -4.36 -8.97 6.60
C ARG A 16 -4.31 -9.29 5.12
N LYS A 17 -3.54 -8.49 4.39
CA LYS A 17 -3.29 -8.75 2.98
C LYS A 17 -2.19 -9.78 2.86
N LYS A 18 -2.31 -10.67 1.88
CA LYS A 18 -1.35 -11.72 1.59
C LYS A 18 -0.58 -11.36 0.33
N PRO A 19 0.76 -11.55 0.31
CA PRO A 19 1.55 -11.40 -0.90
C PRO A 19 1.06 -12.32 -2.02
N VAL A 20 1.08 -11.79 -3.25
CA VAL A 20 0.81 -12.53 -4.49
C VAL A 20 1.86 -12.17 -5.55
N ASP A 21 1.96 -12.96 -6.62
CA ASP A 21 3.00 -12.76 -7.64
C ASP A 21 2.79 -11.50 -8.49
N ALA A 22 1.52 -11.10 -8.66
CA ALA A 22 1.14 -9.94 -9.45
C ALA A 22 -0.27 -9.47 -9.07
N VAL A 23 -0.55 -8.19 -9.31
CA VAL A 23 -1.90 -7.61 -9.18
C VAL A 23 -2.29 -6.85 -10.43
N GLU A 24 -3.56 -6.93 -10.81
CA GLU A 24 -4.15 -6.11 -11.86
C GLU A 24 -4.78 -4.87 -11.25
N LEU A 25 -4.34 -3.69 -11.69
CA LEU A 25 -4.96 -2.42 -11.37
C LEU A 25 -5.92 -2.04 -12.49
N ARG A 26 -7.14 -1.66 -12.10
CA ARG A 26 -8.15 -1.10 -13.00
C ARG A 26 -8.39 0.36 -12.66
N GLU A 27 -8.43 1.19 -13.70
CA GLU A 27 -8.68 2.63 -13.60
C GLU A 27 -9.96 2.91 -12.81
N ASN A 28 -9.89 3.90 -11.92
CA ASN A 28 -10.98 4.32 -11.03
C ASN A 28 -11.59 3.20 -10.16
N HIS A 29 -10.87 2.07 -10.01
CA HIS A 29 -11.35 0.92 -9.25
C HIS A 29 -10.35 0.44 -8.20
N GLY A 30 -9.04 0.42 -8.51
CA GLY A 30 -8.05 -0.19 -7.63
C GLY A 30 -7.66 -1.59 -8.09
N ILE A 31 -7.30 -2.45 -7.14
CA ILE A 31 -6.81 -3.80 -7.43
C ILE A 31 -7.97 -4.78 -7.62
N VAL A 32 -8.02 -5.44 -8.78
CA VAL A 32 -9.02 -6.48 -9.05
C VAL A 32 -8.91 -7.60 -8.02
N GLY A 33 -10.04 -7.92 -7.37
CA GLY A 33 -10.11 -8.96 -6.34
C GLY A 33 -9.75 -8.51 -4.93
N ASP A 34 -9.36 -7.25 -4.72
CA ASP A 34 -9.13 -6.72 -3.37
C ASP A 34 -10.42 -6.22 -2.70
N ALA A 35 -10.59 -6.51 -1.42
CA ALA A 35 -11.74 -6.11 -0.60
C ALA A 35 -11.97 -4.60 -0.53
N HIS A 36 -10.94 -3.80 -0.82
CA HIS A 36 -10.98 -2.34 -0.79
C HIS A 36 -11.10 -1.71 -2.18
N ALA A 37 -11.20 -2.51 -3.24
CA ALA A 37 -11.46 -1.99 -4.58
C ALA A 37 -12.86 -1.36 -4.68
N GLY A 38 -12.97 -0.32 -5.51
CA GLY A 38 -14.20 0.43 -5.74
C GLY A 38 -13.94 1.88 -6.18
N GLU A 39 -15.01 2.60 -6.48
CA GLU A 39 -14.98 4.01 -6.90
C GLU A 39 -14.90 4.94 -5.68
N TRP A 40 -13.71 5.05 -5.10
CA TRP A 40 -13.43 5.95 -3.98
C TRP A 40 -11.96 6.39 -3.98
N HIS A 41 -11.54 7.22 -3.02
CA HIS A 41 -10.22 7.83 -3.03
C HIS A 41 -9.09 6.91 -2.54
N ARG A 42 -9.36 5.79 -1.84
CA ARG A 42 -8.32 4.90 -1.30
C ARG A 42 -8.27 3.55 -2.01
N GLN A 43 -8.09 3.59 -3.32
CA GLN A 43 -8.18 2.41 -4.18
C GLN A 43 -6.98 1.48 -4.01
N VAL A 44 -5.80 2.05 -3.74
CA VAL A 44 -4.56 1.32 -3.51
C VAL A 44 -3.86 1.92 -2.29
N SER A 45 -3.48 1.08 -1.32
CA SER A 45 -2.66 1.49 -0.18
C SER A 45 -1.18 1.16 -0.40
N LEU A 46 -0.29 2.06 0.01
CA LEU A 46 1.15 1.88 -0.11
C LEU A 46 1.83 2.08 1.25
N LEU A 47 2.87 1.31 1.53
CA LEU A 47 3.75 1.46 2.69
C LEU A 47 5.19 1.18 2.30
N ALA A 48 6.12 1.96 2.84
CA ALA A 48 7.53 1.76 2.58
C ALA A 48 8.07 0.61 3.45
N GLN A 49 8.94 -0.22 2.88
CA GLN A 49 9.64 -1.29 3.58
C GLN A 49 10.49 -0.72 4.73
N GLU A 50 11.01 0.50 4.56
CA GLU A 50 11.70 1.27 5.59
C GLU A 50 10.80 1.48 6.83
N SER A 51 9.50 1.70 6.65
CA SER A 51 8.51 1.83 7.73
C SER A 51 8.26 0.48 8.42
N ILE A 52 8.15 -0.61 7.65
CA ILE A 52 8.02 -1.97 8.19
C ILE A 52 9.27 -2.34 9.00
N ASP A 53 10.45 -2.00 8.51
CA ASP A 53 11.73 -2.30 9.17
C ASP A 53 11.89 -1.52 10.48
N LYS A 54 11.35 -0.30 10.59
CA LYS A 54 11.26 0.41 11.89
C LYS A 54 10.42 -0.39 12.90
N MET A 55 9.26 -0.89 12.47
CA MET A 55 8.38 -1.67 13.34
C MET A 55 9.03 -3.00 13.76
N ARG A 56 9.75 -3.67 12.86
CA ARG A 56 10.53 -4.88 13.19
C ARG A 56 11.63 -4.60 14.21
N LYS A 57 12.32 -3.47 14.11
CA LYS A 57 13.33 -3.05 15.11
C LYS A 57 12.74 -2.80 16.49
N LEU A 58 11.44 -2.49 16.57
CA LEU A 58 10.69 -2.39 17.83
C LEU A 58 10.21 -3.76 18.36
N GLY A 59 10.58 -4.86 17.69
CA GLY A 59 10.29 -6.23 18.12
C GLY A 59 9.00 -6.83 17.54
N LEU A 60 8.35 -6.18 16.57
CA LEU A 60 7.17 -6.73 15.92
C LEU A 60 7.55 -7.75 14.85
N ASP A 61 6.89 -8.91 14.86
CA ASP A 61 6.97 -9.91 13.79
C ASP A 61 5.95 -9.61 12.69
N VAL A 62 6.33 -8.74 11.76
CA VAL A 62 5.47 -8.22 10.68
C VAL A 62 6.18 -8.29 9.33
N ASN A 63 5.40 -8.46 8.26
CA ASN A 63 5.84 -8.63 6.88
C ASN A 63 4.99 -7.76 5.93
N ALA A 64 5.32 -7.80 4.64
CA ALA A 64 4.53 -7.13 3.62
C ALA A 64 3.06 -7.60 3.63
N GLY A 65 2.14 -6.65 3.58
CA GLY A 65 0.69 -6.87 3.63
C GLY A 65 0.12 -6.97 5.05
N ASP A 66 0.96 -7.16 6.07
CA ASP A 66 0.49 -7.30 7.45
C ASP A 66 -0.21 -6.00 7.90
N PHE A 67 0.31 -4.83 7.52
CA PHE A 67 -0.31 -3.55 7.85
C PHE A 67 -1.51 -3.19 6.96
N ALA A 68 -1.95 -4.11 6.09
CA ALA A 68 -3.01 -3.94 5.11
C ALA A 68 -2.66 -2.96 3.98
N GLU A 69 -1.37 -2.76 3.70
CA GLU A 69 -0.89 -2.16 2.47
C GLU A 69 -1.03 -3.11 1.27
N ASN A 70 -1.39 -2.56 0.11
CA ASN A 70 -1.41 -3.31 -1.14
C ASN A 70 -0.03 -3.36 -1.78
N LEU A 71 0.71 -2.26 -1.77
CA LEU A 71 2.06 -2.20 -2.33
C LEU A 71 3.04 -1.89 -1.21
N THR A 72 3.99 -2.80 -1.00
CA THR A 72 5.18 -2.50 -0.21
C THR A 72 6.25 -2.00 -1.15
N THR A 73 6.76 -0.79 -0.95
CA THR A 73 7.83 -0.20 -1.79
C THR A 73 9.15 -0.11 -1.03
N ARG A 74 10.25 0.14 -1.73
CA ARG A 74 11.55 0.46 -1.11
C ARG A 74 12.22 1.58 -1.89
N GLY A 75 12.98 2.42 -1.19
CA GLY A 75 13.78 3.49 -1.80
C GLY A 75 12.99 4.76 -2.12
N ILE A 76 11.78 4.90 -1.60
CA ILE A 76 10.93 6.10 -1.75
C ILE A 76 10.33 6.48 -0.39
N GLU A 77 10.42 7.77 -0.03
CA GLU A 77 9.79 8.30 1.17
C GLU A 77 8.34 8.67 0.86
N LEU A 78 7.42 7.72 1.08
CA LEU A 78 6.02 7.89 0.69
C LEU A 78 5.30 9.02 1.44
N VAL A 79 5.61 9.18 2.73
CA VAL A 79 4.88 10.08 3.65
C VAL A 79 5.13 11.56 3.39
N SER A 80 6.24 11.89 2.74
CA SER A 80 6.61 13.26 2.39
C SER A 80 6.05 13.67 1.03
N LEU A 81 5.42 12.75 0.29
CA LEU A 81 4.79 13.05 -0.99
C LEU A 81 3.56 13.95 -0.79
N PRO A 82 3.46 15.07 -1.51
CA PRO A 82 2.23 15.86 -1.55
C PRO A 82 1.03 15.06 -2.06
N ILE A 83 -0.16 15.38 -1.54
CA ILE A 83 -1.41 14.92 -2.16
C ILE A 83 -1.49 15.48 -3.59
N GLY A 84 -1.87 14.63 -4.54
CA GLY A 84 -1.86 14.92 -5.97
C GLY A 84 -0.55 14.53 -6.68
N THR A 85 0.49 14.13 -5.94
CA THR A 85 1.69 13.56 -6.57
C THR A 85 1.34 12.32 -7.36
N ARG A 86 1.92 12.19 -8.56
CA ARG A 86 1.76 11.02 -9.41
C ARG A 86 2.94 10.08 -9.27
N LEU A 87 2.63 8.79 -9.17
CA LEU A 87 3.58 7.71 -9.06
C LEU A 87 3.41 6.79 -10.26
N GLN A 88 4.42 6.75 -11.11
CA GLN A 88 4.57 5.68 -12.10
C GLN A 88 5.02 4.43 -11.36
N VAL A 89 4.24 3.35 -11.44
CA VAL A 89 4.59 2.04 -10.85
C VAL A 89 4.49 0.99 -11.94
N GLY A 90 5.65 0.55 -12.45
CA GLY A 90 5.70 -0.26 -13.66
C GLY A 90 4.90 0.39 -14.81
N PRO A 91 3.96 -0.32 -15.45
CA PRO A 91 3.13 0.23 -16.53
C PRO A 91 1.95 1.09 -16.04
N THR A 92 1.76 1.23 -14.72
CA THR A 92 0.59 1.89 -14.14
C THR A 92 0.91 3.31 -13.69
N LEU A 93 -0.13 4.13 -13.57
CA LEU A 93 -0.04 5.49 -13.01
C LEU A 93 -1.01 5.63 -11.85
N LEU A 94 -0.47 6.02 -10.70
CA LEU A 94 -1.20 6.27 -9.47
C LEU A 94 -1.15 7.75 -9.11
N GLU A 95 -2.17 8.27 -8.43
CA GLU A 95 -2.16 9.61 -7.85
C GLU A 95 -2.43 9.52 -6.36
N VAL A 96 -1.54 10.10 -5.56
CA VAL A 96 -1.65 10.13 -4.09
C VAL A 96 -2.87 10.94 -3.71
N THR A 97 -3.75 10.34 -2.93
CA THR A 97 -5.02 10.97 -2.50
C THR A 97 -5.05 11.25 -1.01
N GLN A 98 -4.25 10.54 -0.21
CA GLN A 98 -4.22 10.71 1.23
C GLN A 98 -2.92 10.20 1.84
N ILE A 99 -2.47 10.89 2.89
CA ILE A 99 -1.37 10.46 3.77
C ILE A 99 -1.96 10.06 5.12
N GLY A 100 -1.54 8.91 5.64
CA GLY A 100 -2.02 8.35 6.90
C GLY A 100 -3.52 8.04 6.89
N LYS A 101 -4.06 7.61 8.03
CA LYS A 101 -5.51 7.48 8.25
C LYS A 101 -5.84 7.39 9.73
N GLU A 102 -7.04 7.80 10.09
CA GLU A 102 -7.62 7.44 11.38
C GLU A 102 -8.09 5.97 11.38
N CYS A 103 -7.84 5.28 12.48
CA CYS A 103 -8.35 3.92 12.71
C CYS A 103 -9.54 3.99 13.67
N HIS A 104 -10.76 3.84 13.16
CA HIS A 104 -11.97 3.81 13.99
C HIS A 104 -12.24 2.42 14.57
N THR A 105 -11.72 1.36 13.95
CA THR A 105 -11.87 -0.03 14.38
C THR A 105 -10.51 -0.70 14.54
N ARG A 106 -10.42 -1.62 15.50
CA ARG A 106 -9.22 -2.43 15.72
C ARG A 106 -9.13 -3.49 14.62
N CYS A 107 -8.04 -3.49 13.87
CA CYS A 107 -7.75 -4.49 12.82
C CYS A 107 -6.82 -5.59 13.35
N ALA A 108 -6.54 -6.60 12.52
CA ALA A 108 -5.67 -7.73 12.84
C ALA A 108 -4.26 -7.33 13.35
N ILE A 109 -3.75 -6.16 12.98
CA ILE A 109 -2.46 -5.65 13.50
C ILE A 109 -2.57 -5.04 14.87
N TYR A 110 -3.64 -4.30 15.16
CA TYR A 110 -3.82 -3.77 16.51
C TYR A 110 -3.79 -4.89 17.56
N TYR A 111 -4.44 -6.02 17.27
CA TYR A 111 -4.47 -7.16 18.18
C TYR A 111 -3.13 -7.89 18.31
N GLN A 112 -2.28 -7.88 17.29
CA GLN A 112 -0.95 -8.50 17.36
C GLN A 112 0.10 -7.58 17.98
N ALA A 113 0.08 -6.30 17.59
CA ALA A 113 1.19 -5.37 17.76
C ALA A 113 0.89 -4.18 18.68
N GLY A 114 -0.37 -3.91 18.98
CA GLY A 114 -0.81 -2.73 19.74
C GLY A 114 -0.67 -1.39 19.01
N ASP A 115 0.23 -1.27 18.03
CA ASP A 115 0.44 -0.08 17.21
C ASP A 115 0.49 -0.44 15.71
N CYS A 116 -0.11 0.43 14.88
CA CYS A 116 -0.14 0.27 13.43
C CYS A 116 0.59 1.45 12.80
N VAL A 117 1.49 1.16 11.87
CA VAL A 117 2.27 2.19 11.19
C VAL A 117 1.46 2.90 10.08
N MET A 118 0.45 2.24 9.49
CA MET A 118 -0.34 2.82 8.39
C MET A 118 -1.04 4.15 8.71
N PRO A 119 -1.62 4.38 9.89
CA PRO A 119 -2.12 5.68 10.30
C PRO A 119 -1.13 6.83 10.18
N LYS A 120 0.17 6.53 10.36
CA LYS A 120 1.25 7.52 10.47
C LYS A 120 2.06 7.61 9.18
N GLU A 121 2.39 6.46 8.58
CA GLU A 121 3.33 6.37 7.46
C GLU A 121 2.77 5.72 6.19
N GLY A 122 1.53 5.20 6.22
CA GLY A 122 0.89 4.68 5.03
C GLY A 122 0.37 5.80 4.13
N ILE A 123 0.30 5.57 2.83
CA ILE A 123 -0.39 6.47 1.90
C ILE A 123 -1.46 5.71 1.11
N PHE A 124 -2.37 6.47 0.52
CA PHE A 124 -3.40 5.95 -0.36
C PHE A 124 -3.36 6.67 -1.70
N ALA A 125 -3.71 5.94 -2.74
CA ALA A 125 -3.75 6.44 -4.10
C ALA A 125 -4.99 5.94 -4.85
N LYS A 126 -5.33 6.67 -5.93
CA LYS A 126 -6.25 6.23 -6.96
C LYS A 126 -5.50 5.79 -8.21
N VAL A 127 -6.09 4.89 -8.98
CA VAL A 127 -5.55 4.41 -10.25
C VAL A 127 -5.95 5.36 -11.36
N ILE A 128 -4.98 6.05 -11.94
CA ILE A 128 -5.12 6.93 -13.12
C ILE A 128 -5.01 6.12 -14.41
N THR A 129 -4.11 5.14 -14.43
CA THR A 129 -3.93 4.24 -15.57
C THR A 129 -3.68 2.83 -15.04
N GLY A 130 -4.52 1.90 -15.48
CA GLY A 130 -4.47 0.50 -15.07
C GLY A 130 -3.33 -0.28 -15.72
N GLY A 131 -3.16 -1.53 -15.28
CA GLY A 131 -2.13 -2.43 -15.76
C GLY A 131 -1.70 -3.43 -14.69
N MET A 132 -0.72 -4.27 -15.02
CA MET A 132 -0.18 -5.27 -14.10
C MET A 132 1.00 -4.71 -13.31
N ILE A 133 1.00 -4.88 -11.99
CA ILE A 133 2.16 -4.61 -11.13
C ILE A 133 2.70 -5.93 -10.57
N ARG A 134 4.02 -6.06 -10.51
CA ARG A 134 4.75 -7.19 -9.91
C ARG A 134 5.82 -6.71 -8.93
N PRO A 135 6.25 -7.54 -7.97
CA PRO A 135 7.49 -7.31 -7.24
C PRO A 135 8.66 -7.07 -8.22
N GLY A 136 9.47 -6.07 -7.92
CA GLY A 136 10.58 -5.61 -8.76
C GLY A 136 10.25 -4.45 -9.69
N ASP A 137 8.97 -4.14 -9.93
CA ASP A 137 8.59 -3.00 -10.77
C ASP A 137 9.10 -1.68 -10.19
N GLU A 138 9.59 -0.80 -11.06
CA GLU A 138 10.13 0.49 -10.68
C GLU A 138 9.03 1.44 -10.19
N VAL A 139 9.38 2.28 -9.21
CA VAL A 139 8.52 3.34 -8.68
C VAL A 139 9.20 4.69 -8.93
N VAL A 140 8.52 5.61 -9.63
CA VAL A 140 9.06 6.94 -9.95
C VAL A 140 7.98 7.99 -9.73
N THR A 141 8.34 9.12 -9.13
CA THR A 141 7.48 10.31 -9.07
C THR A 141 7.51 11.04 -10.42
N VAL A 142 6.34 11.40 -10.95
CA VAL A 142 6.20 12.09 -12.24
C VAL A 142 5.47 13.42 -12.14
#